data_AF-A0A3D3Z9N5-F1
#
_entry.id   AF-A0A3D3Z9N5-F1
#
_cell.length_a   1.000
_cell.length_b   1.000
_cell.length_c   1.000
_cell.angle_alpha   90.00
_cell.angle_beta   90.00
_cell.angle_gamma   90.00
#
_symmetry.space_group_name_H-M   'P 1'
#
loop_
_entity.id
_entity.type
_entity.pdbx_description
1 polymer ?
#
loop_
_entity_poly.entity_id
_entity_poly.type
_entity_poly.pdbx_seq_one_letter_code
_entity_poly.pdbx_strand_id
1 'polypeptide(L)' 'MNFKKTYVPAKGYTPICKIGQCSLKKLEFGIIELDAGEKLPFYTEDREVAFIMLEGHCNV' A
#
# COMPACT_ATOMS: atom_id res chain seq x y z
N MET A 1 -23.11 -4.19 -6.32
CA MET A 1 -21.95 -3.51 -5.70
C MET A 1 -20.72 -3.75 -6.57
N ASN A 2 -19.86 -2.75 -6.78
CA ASN A 2 -18.61 -2.91 -7.53
C ASN A 2 -17.43 -3.01 -6.55
N PHE A 3 -16.92 -4.22 -6.36
CA PHE A 3 -15.79 -4.50 -5.46
C PHE A 3 -14.43 -4.45 -6.18
N LYS A 4 -14.43 -4.33 -7.52
CA LYS A 4 -13.20 -4.23 -8.29
C LYS A 4 -12.49 -2.92 -7.94
N LYS A 5 -11.24 -3.04 -7.50
CA LYS A 5 -10.31 -1.91 -7.41
C LYS A 5 -9.33 -2.03 -8.56
N THR A 6 -9.22 -0.99 -9.37
CA THR A 6 -8.21 -0.92 -10.43
C THR A 6 -6.97 -0.28 -9.84
N TYR A 7 -5.87 -1.01 -9.88
CA TYR A 7 -4.57 -0.46 -9.57
C TYR A 7 -3.99 0.23 -10.81
N VAL A 8 -3.47 1.44 -10.62
CA VAL A 8 -2.69 2.16 -11.63
C VAL A 8 -1.30 2.32 -11.04
N PRO A 9 -0.26 1.70 -11.64
CA PRO A 9 1.12 1.81 -11.17
C PRO A 9 1.58 3.25 -11.03
N ALA A 10 2.20 3.56 -9.90
CA ALA A 10 2.82 4.85 -9.62
C ALA A 10 3.93 4.68 -8.58
N LYS A 11 5.00 5.47 -8.71
CA LYS A 11 6.13 5.48 -7.77
C LYS A 11 5.69 5.93 -6.37
N GLY A 12 6.30 5.32 -5.36
CA GLY A 12 5.94 5.53 -3.95
C GLY A 12 4.68 4.77 -3.56
N TYR A 13 3.99 5.24 -2.52
CA TYR A 13 2.80 4.58 -1.99
C TYR A 13 1.52 4.99 -2.73
N THR A 14 0.87 4.00 -3.35
CA THR A 14 -0.43 4.15 -4.00
C THR A 14 -1.51 3.44 -3.17
N PRO A 15 -2.41 4.19 -2.49
CA PRO A 15 -3.47 3.59 -1.70
C PRO A 15 -4.59 3.03 -2.59
N ILE A 16 -5.05 1.81 -2.31
CA ILE A 16 -6.07 1.09 -3.12
C ILE A 16 -7.41 0.99 -2.39
N CYS A 17 -7.40 0.69 -1.09
CA CYS A 17 -8.57 0.77 -0.21
C CYS A 17 -8.20 1.63 0.99
N LYS A 18 -9.08 2.56 1.34
CA LYS A 18 -8.96 3.40 2.53
C LYS A 18 -10.16 3.15 3.43
N ILE A 19 -9.92 3.05 4.73
CA ILE A 19 -11.00 2.95 5.72
C ILE A 19 -11.92 4.17 5.56
N GLY A 20 -13.24 3.94 5.59
CA GLY A 20 -14.24 4.98 5.36
C GLY A 20 -14.54 5.30 3.89
N GLN A 21 -13.72 4.82 2.94
CA GLN A 21 -13.96 4.95 1.49
C GLN A 21 -14.25 3.61 0.81
N CYS A 22 -14.24 2.52 1.57
CA CYS A 22 -14.63 1.19 1.11
C CYS A 22 -15.44 0.45 2.19
N SER A 23 -16.05 -0.67 1.81
CA SER A 23 -16.87 -1.49 2.72
C SER A 23 -16.05 -2.19 3.81
N LEU A 24 -14.71 -2.21 3.67
CA LEU A 24 -13.80 -2.72 4.68
C LEU A 24 -13.66 -1.70 5.80
N LYS A 25 -14.03 -2.10 7.02
CA LYS A 25 -14.08 -1.22 8.19
C LYS A 25 -12.78 -1.11 8.96
N LYS A 26 -11.90 -2.10 8.82
CA LYS A 26 -10.67 -2.25 9.63
C LYS A 26 -9.40 -2.45 8.79
N LEU A 27 -9.56 -2.67 7.49
CA LEU A 27 -8.45 -2.97 6.59
C LEU A 27 -8.34 -1.87 5.55
N GLU A 28 -7.13 -1.35 5.41
CA GLU A 28 -6.67 -0.55 4.29
C GLU A 28 -5.44 -1.21 3.69
N PHE A 29 -5.22 -0.95 2.41
CA PHE A 29 -4.04 -1.46 1.73
C PHE A 29 -3.75 -0.62 0.50
N GLY A 30 -2.49 -0.66 0.09
CA GLY A 30 -1.98 -0.07 -1.12
C GLY A 30 -0.74 -0.81 -1.59
N ILE A 31 -0.15 -0.31 -2.67
CA ILE A 31 1.08 -0.86 -3.24
C ILE A 31 2.15 0.22 -3.16
N ILE A 32 3.36 -0.19 -2.80
CA ILE A 32 4.56 0.65 -2.85
C ILE A 32 5.37 0.18 -4.05
N GLU A 33 5.63 1.05 -5.01
CA GLU A 33 6.60 0.78 -6.09
C GLU A 33 7.82 1.68 -5.94
N LEU A 34 9.01 1.08 -5.99
CA LEU A 34 10.30 1.75 -5.87
C LEU A 34 11.25 1.24 -6.95
N ASP A 35 12.05 2.15 -7.51
CA ASP A 35 13.23 1.78 -8.29
C ASP A 35 14.42 1.45 -7.39
N ALA A 36 15.43 0.80 -7.98
CA ALA A 36 16.65 0.44 -7.28
C ALA A 36 17.32 1.69 -6.67
N GLY A 37 17.54 1.65 -5.35
CA GLY A 37 18.16 2.74 -4.60
C GLY A 37 17.19 3.78 -4.06
N GLU A 38 15.91 3.75 -4.46
CA GLU A 38 14.90 4.63 -3.88
C GLU A 38 14.55 4.23 -2.44
N LYS A 39 14.14 5.22 -1.65
CA LYS A 39 13.72 5.05 -0.25
C LYS A 39 12.39 5.74 -0.06
N LEU A 40 11.52 5.14 0.74
CA LEU A 40 10.23 5.70 1.12
C LEU A 40 10.09 5.70 2.64
N PRO A 41 10.08 6.87 3.29
CA PRO A 41 9.63 6.98 4.67
C PRO A 41 8.14 6.58 4.74
N PHE A 42 7.82 5.56 5.54
CA PHE A 42 6.45 5.11 5.74
C PHE A 42 6.09 5.21 7.22
N TYR A 43 5.09 6.03 7.54
CA TYR A 43 4.63 6.26 8.91
C TYR A 43 3.44 5.34 9.18
N THR A 44 3.62 4.39 10.11
CA THR A 44 2.55 3.47 10.53
C THR A 44 1.57 4.12 11.49
N GLU A 45 1.93 5.27 12.08
CA GLU A 45 1.20 5.91 13.17
C GLU A 45 0.90 4.87 14.27
N ASP A 46 -0.31 4.86 14.80
CA ASP A 46 -0.79 3.92 15.82
C ASP A 46 -1.40 2.64 15.22
N ARG A 47 -1.03 2.26 13.99
CA ARG A 47 -1.59 1.11 13.26
C ARG A 47 -0.60 -0.02 13.14
N GLU A 48 -1.11 -1.24 13.28
CA GLU A 48 -0.36 -2.44 12.89
C GLU A 48 -0.31 -2.52 11.36
N VAL A 49 0.90 -2.65 10.80
CA VAL A 49 1.14 -2.70 9.36
C VAL A 49 2.00 -3.90 9.02
N ALA A 50 1.58 -4.64 8.00
CA ALA A 50 2.37 -5.72 7.41
C ALA A 50 2.88 -5.30 6.02
N PHE A 51 4.20 -5.40 5.82
CA PHE A 51 4.79 -5.26 4.49
C PHE A 51 4.88 -6.63 3.83
N ILE A 52 4.29 -6.74 2.64
CA ILE A 52 4.33 -7.95 1.82
C ILE A 52 5.17 -7.64 0.59
N MET A 53 6.31 -8.32 0.45
CA MET A 53 7.14 -8.23 -0.75
C MET A 53 6.48 -9.00 -1.89
N LEU A 54 6.03 -8.28 -2.92
CA LEU A 54 5.45 -8.89 -4.12
C LEU A 54 6.51 -9.26 -5.16
N GLU A 55 7.57 -8.46 -5.28
CA GLU A 55 8.68 -8.66 -6.21
C GLU A 55 9.96 -7.96 -5.69
N GLY A 56 11.13 -8.44 -6.11
CA GLY A 56 12.43 -7.83 -5.83
C GLY A 56 13.01 -8.14 -4.45
N HIS A 57 13.88 -7.25 -3.97
CA HIS A 57 14.50 -7.32 -2.64
C HIS A 57 14.54 -5.91 -2.03
N CYS A 58 14.21 -5.79 -0.75
CA CYS A 58 14.31 -4.54 -0.02
C CYS A 58 14.77 -4.76 1.42
N ASN A 59 15.21 -3.67 2.05
CA ASN A 59 15.48 -3.61 3.48
C ASN A 59 14.39 -2.74 4.09
N VAL A 60 13.74 -3.26 5.14
CA VAL A 60 12.65 -2.60 5.88
C VAL A 60 13.13 -2.19 7.26
#